data_AF-A0A2M7CJK4-F1
#
_entry.id   AF-A0A2M7CJK4-F1
#
_cell.length_a   1.000
_cell.length_b   1.000
_cell.length_c   1.000
_cell.angle_alpha   90.00
_cell.angle_beta   90.00
_cell.angle_gamma   90.00
#
_symmetry.space_group_name_H-M   'P 1'
#
loop_
_entity.id
_entity.type
_entity.pdbx_description
1 polymer ?
#
loop_
_entity_poly.entity_id
_entity_poly.type
_entity_poly.pdbx_seq_one_letter_code
_entity_poly.pdbx_strand_id
1 'polypeptide(L)' 'MLLLLVTLILMNTRIAPAISSFVIRFVVEEASVGEIIQPVYRGSIRHIQSAEELNFSVWEDAVAFVRRFVPLED' A
#
# COMPACT_ATOMS: atom_id res chain seq x y z
N MET A 1 -38.42 20.90 -5.90
CA MET A 1 -36.98 21.14 -6.20
C MET A 1 -36.04 20.41 -5.24
N LEU A 2 -36.29 20.39 -3.93
CA LEU A 2 -35.44 19.67 -2.96
C LEU A 2 -35.37 18.15 -3.23
N LEU A 3 -36.49 17.53 -3.62
CA LEU A 3 -36.57 16.09 -3.93
C LEU A 3 -35.69 15.70 -5.15
N LEU A 4 -35.62 16.59 -6.15
CA LEU A 4 -34.82 16.40 -7.37
C LEU A 4 -33.32 16.54 -7.09
N LEU A 5 -32.96 17.45 -6.16
CA LEU A 5 -31.57 17.63 -5.69
C LEU A 5 -31.08 16.40 -4.92
N VAL A 6 -31.93 15.82 -4.05
CA VAL A 6 -31.61 14.59 -3.30
C VAL A 6 -31.46 13.39 -4.25
N THR A 7 -32.32 13.26 -5.26
CA THR A 7 -32.16 12.20 -6.29
C THR A 7 -30.94 12.42 -7.16
N LEU A 8 -30.57 13.66 -7.49
CA LEU A 8 -29.33 13.94 -8.22
C LEU A 8 -28.08 13.57 -7.40
N ILE A 9 -28.09 13.85 -6.08
CA ILE A 9 -27.02 13.45 -5.16
C ILE A 9 -26.95 11.93 -5.03
N LEU A 10 -28.09 11.24 -4.92
CA LEU A 10 -28.17 9.76 -4.87
C LEU A 10 -27.82 9.08 -6.21
N MET A 11 -28.09 9.72 -7.36
CA MET A 11 -27.80 9.18 -8.69
C MET A 11 -26.37 9.52 -9.16
N ASN A 12 -25.70 10.48 -8.53
CA ASN A 12 -24.30 10.83 -8.79
C ASN A 12 -23.32 10.07 -7.90
N THR A 13 -23.79 9.27 -6.94
CA THR A 13 -22.99 8.21 -6.31
C THR A 13 -22.79 7.03 -7.26
N ARG A 14 -22.17 7.29 -8.42
CA ARG A 14 -21.25 6.30 -8.96
C ARG A 14 -20.13 6.25 -7.94
N ILE A 15 -20.21 5.30 -7.02
CA ILE A 15 -19.22 5.09 -5.96
C ILE A 15 -17.87 5.10 -6.69
N ALA A 16 -17.09 6.17 -6.49
CA ALA A 16 -15.76 6.24 -7.07
C ALA A 16 -15.04 4.96 -6.65
N PRO A 17 -14.32 4.28 -7.56
CA PRO A 17 -13.64 3.04 -7.20
C PRO A 17 -12.79 3.31 -5.96
N ALA A 18 -12.92 2.45 -4.95
CA ALA A 18 -12.09 2.52 -3.76
C ALA A 18 -10.65 2.20 -4.18
N ILE A 19 -9.84 3.24 -4.38
CA ILE A 19 -8.43 3.10 -4.75
C ILE A 19 -7.61 3.15 -3.47
N SER A 20 -6.85 2.09 -3.21
CA SER A 20 -5.80 2.03 -2.20
C SER A 20 -4.44 2.16 -2.90
N SER A 21 -3.55 3.01 -2.39
CA SER A 21 -2.27 3.31 -3.03
C SER A 21 -1.11 3.10 -2.08
N PHE A 22 -0.03 2.51 -2.58
CA PHE A 22 1.14 2.17 -1.79
C PHE A 22 2.41 2.61 -2.49
N VAL A 23 3.41 3.01 -1.70
CA VAL A 23 4.79 3.18 -2.16
C VAL A 23 5.64 2.13 -1.47
N ILE A 24 6.39 1.37 -2.25
CA ILE A 24 7.36 0.39 -1.75
C ILE A 24 8.75 0.89 -2.11
N ARG A 25 9.63 0.91 -1.11
CA ARG A 25 11.05 1.26 -1.24
C ARG A 25 11.90 0.05 -0.86
N PHE A 26 12.92 -0.23 -1.66
CA PHE A 26 13.96 -1.19 -1.32
C PHE A 26 15.27 -0.45 -1.17
N VAL A 27 15.97 -0.72 -0.07
CA VAL A 27 17.34 -0.28 0.18
C VAL A 27 18.20 -1.54 0.20
N VAL A 28 19.22 -1.55 -0.65
CA VAL A 28 20.25 -2.58 -0.65
C VAL A 28 21.45 -1.99 0.04
N GLU A 29 21.84 -2.56 1.16
CA GLU A 29 23.13 -2.26 1.76
C GLU A 29 24.18 -3.11 1.04
N GLU A 30 25.07 -2.47 0.28
CA GLU A 30 26.19 -3.18 -0.34
C GLU A 30 27.09 -3.73 0.76
N ALA A 31 27.29 -5.06 0.75
CA ALA A 31 28.24 -5.68 1.63
C ALA A 31 29.64 -5.12 1.34
N SER A 32 30.33 -4.66 2.37
CA SER A 32 31.70 -4.15 2.29
C SER A 32 32.59 -5.14 1.54
N VAL A 33 33.40 -4.63 0.60
CA VAL A 33 34.32 -5.43 -0.23
C VAL A 33 35.20 -6.30 0.68
N GLY A 34 34.95 -7.61 0.71
CA GLY A 34 35.72 -8.58 1.50
C GLY A 34 34.88 -9.58 2.29
N GLU A 35 33.59 -9.31 2.50
CA GLU A 35 32.67 -10.23 3.18
C GLU A 35 31.69 -10.87 2.18
N ILE A 36 31.66 -12.21 2.13
CA ILE A 36 30.67 -12.99 1.37
C ILE A 36 29.35 -12.97 2.16
N ILE A 37 28.77 -11.78 2.35
CA ILE A 37 27.48 -11.61 3.01
C ILE A 37 26.48 -11.26 1.92
N GLN A 38 25.45 -12.09 1.79
CA GLN A 38 24.35 -11.83 0.87
C GLN A 38 23.79 -10.41 1.15
N PRO A 39 23.47 -9.62 0.12
CA PRO A 39 22.96 -8.27 0.30
C PRO A 39 21.76 -8.28 1.25
N VAL A 40 21.82 -7.48 2.32
CA VAL A 40 20.71 -7.35 3.27
C VAL A 40 19.72 -6.36 2.67
N TYR A 41 18.57 -6.86 2.23
CA TYR A 41 17.49 -6.02 1.76
C TYR A 41 16.73 -5.44 2.94
N ARG A 42 16.58 -4.12 2.94
CA ARG A 42 15.67 -3.40 3.85
C ARG A 42 14.58 -2.76 3.00
N GLY A 43 13.36 -3.26 3.15
CA GLY A 43 12.17 -2.74 2.51
C GLY A 43 11.41 -1.79 3.42
N SER A 44 10.70 -0.83 2.84
CA SER A 44 9.59 -0.15 3.51
C SER A 44 8.39 -0.03 2.58
N ILE A 45 7.19 -0.19 3.13
CA ILE A 45 5.92 0.00 2.43
C ILE A 45 5.09 1.04 3.17
N ARG A 46 4.58 2.02 2.44
CA ARG A 46 3.71 3.07 2.98
C ARG A 46 2.37 3.11 2.26
N HIS A 47 1.29 3.09 3.01
CA HIS A 47 -0.05 3.38 2.49
C HIS A 47 -0.24 4.88 2.37
N ILE A 48 -0.57 5.37 1.17
CA ILE A 48 -0.61 6.81 0.88
C ILE A 48 -1.76 7.49 1.63
N GLN A 49 -2.92 6.85 1.69
CA GLN A 49 -4.15 7.44 2.23
C GLN A 49 -4.12 7.57 3.76
N SER A 50 -3.55 6.58 4.48
CA SER A 50 -3.43 6.65 5.96
C SER A 50 -2.07 7.14 6.44
N ALA A 51 -1.09 7.28 5.53
CA ALA A 51 0.31 7.55 5.85
C ALA A 51 0.98 6.50 6.76
N GLU A 52 0.34 5.36 7.02
CA GLU A 52 0.93 4.25 7.75
C GLU A 52 2.08 3.62 6.97
N GLU A 53 3.14 3.25 7.68
CA GLU A 53 4.35 2.67 7.10
C GLU A 53 4.79 1.43 7.88
N LEU A 54 5.31 0.44 7.16
CA LEU A 54 5.92 -0.77 7.71
C LEU A 54 7.30 -0.98 7.08
N ASN A 55 8.31 -1.18 7.91
CA ASN A 55 9.61 -1.68 7.47
C ASN A 55 9.57 -3.22 7.44
N PHE A 56 10.15 -3.82 6.40
CA PHE A 56 10.17 -5.28 6.22
C PHE A 56 11.51 -5.77 5.68
N SER A 57 11.84 -7.02 5.98
CA SER A 57 13.01 -7.72 5.41
C SER A 57 12.62 -8.90 4.51
N VAL A 58 11.35 -9.31 4.53
CA VAL A 58 10.79 -10.38 3.70
C VAL A 58 9.52 -9.89 3.01
N TRP A 59 9.23 -10.39 1.81
CA TRP A 59 8.14 -9.87 0.97
C TRP A 59 6.75 -10.16 1.57
N GLU A 60 6.62 -11.25 2.30
CA GLU A 60 5.41 -11.72 2.96
C GLU A 60 4.84 -10.66 3.92
N ASP A 61 5.71 -9.92 4.62
CA ASP A 61 5.32 -8.84 5.51
C ASP A 61 4.68 -7.67 4.74
N ALA A 62 5.21 -7.34 3.55
CA ALA A 62 4.65 -6.30 2.69
C ALA A 62 3.27 -6.70 2.16
N VAL A 63 3.09 -7.97 1.77
CA VAL A 63 1.78 -8.51 1.34
C VAL A 63 0.78 -8.49 2.50
N ALA A 64 1.18 -8.91 3.69
CA ALA A 64 0.35 -8.86 4.89
C ALA A 64 -0.08 -7.42 5.21
N PHE A 65 0.79 -6.43 5.02
CA PHE A 65 0.44 -5.03 5.14
C PHE A 65 -0.63 -4.59 4.13
N VAL A 66 -0.47 -4.93 2.85
CA VAL A 66 -1.45 -4.60 1.79
C VAL A 66 -2.83 -5.23 2.07
N ARG A 67 -2.86 -6.47 2.57
CA ARG A 67 -4.09 -7.21 2.92
C ARG A 67 -4.96 -6.51 3.97
N ARG A 68 -4.40 -5.60 4.77
CA ARG A 68 -5.16 -4.79 5.73
C ARG A 68 -6.06 -3.75 5.07
N PHE A 69 -5.75 -3.37 3.82
CA PHE A 69 -6.42 -2.29 3.10
C PHE A 69 -7.08 -2.76 1.79
N VAL A 70 -6.67 -3.92 1.27
CA VAL A 70 -7.22 -4.52 0.05
C VAL A 70 -7.60 -5.97 0.36
N PRO A 71 -8.87 -6.37 0.17
CA PRO A 71 -9.27 -7.77 0.28
C PRO A 71 -8.71 -8.52 -0.93
N LEU A 72 -7.49 -9.04 -0.79
CA LEU A 72 -6.87 -9.93 -1.76
C LEU A 72 -7.39 -11.35 -1.51
N GLU A 73 -8.00 -11.95 -2.52
CA GLU A 73 -8.26 -13.40 -2.53
C GLU A 73 -6.91 -14.14 -2.66
N ASP A 74 -6.79 -15.33 -2.04
CA ASP A 74 -5.57 -16.15 -2.06
C ASP A 74 -5.31 -16.81 -3.43
#